data_AF-A0A316RGK6-F1
#
_entry.id   AF-A0A316RGK6-F1
#
_cell.length_a   1.000
_cell.length_b   1.000
_cell.length_c   1.000
_cell.angle_alpha   90.00
_cell.angle_beta   90.00
_cell.angle_gamma   90.00
#
_symmetry.space_group_name_H-M   'P 1'
#
loop_
_entity.id
_entity.type
_entity.pdbx_description
1 polymer ?
#
loop_
_entity_poly.entity_id
_entity_poly.type
_entity_poly.pdbx_seq_one_letter_code
_entity_poly.pdbx_strand_id
1 'polypeptide(L)'
;MFLSRNHTCCFTGHRVIEEAHRAQLPFLLERTIRELIFQEYYIFAAGGALGFDTMAAEAVLALKEEFPHLRLVVVAPYAGQADGWNRTDQMRYERIRAAASDYRCLAASYSRDCMRRRNLELVEMSAVCVSYCLREYSGTAQTVGFALREGLQIIPLAEQLTAAD
;
A
#
# COMPACT_ATOMS: atom_id res chain seq x y z
N MET A 1 -17.59 -11.42 -3.73
CA MET A 1 -16.85 -11.05 -4.96
C MET A 1 -15.44 -11.56 -4.80
N PHE A 2 -15.05 -12.59 -5.57
CA PHE A 2 -13.70 -13.13 -5.51
C PHE A 2 -12.72 -12.07 -6.00
N LEU A 3 -11.67 -11.79 -5.23
CA LEU A 3 -10.59 -10.93 -5.69
C LEU A 3 -9.77 -11.72 -6.71
N SER A 4 -9.53 -11.14 -7.88
CA SER A 4 -8.67 -11.77 -8.87
C SER A 4 -7.22 -11.39 -8.58
N ARG A 5 -6.44 -12.37 -8.10
CA ARG A 5 -5.01 -12.17 -7.81
C ARG A 5 -4.27 -11.56 -9.00
N ASN A 6 -4.57 -12.01 -10.21
CA ASN A 6 -3.92 -11.57 -11.45
C ASN A 6 -4.20 -10.11 -11.84
N HIS A 7 -5.18 -9.46 -11.22
CA HIS A 7 -5.53 -8.05 -11.45
C HIS A 7 -5.35 -7.21 -10.18
N THR A 8 -4.65 -7.75 -9.18
CA THR A 8 -4.44 -7.11 -7.88
C THR A 8 -2.98 -6.72 -7.68
N CYS A 9 -2.76 -5.46 -7.32
CA CYS A 9 -1.47 -4.92 -6.90
C CYS A 9 -1.52 -4.55 -5.40
N CYS A 10 -0.53 -4.96 -4.61
CA CYS A 10 -0.35 -4.47 -3.24
C CYS A 10 0.72 -3.40 -3.14
N PHE A 11 0.59 -2.56 -2.11
CA PHE A 11 1.61 -1.60 -1.71
C PHE A 11 2.31 -2.01 -0.42
N THR A 12 3.60 -1.73 -0.33
CA THR A 12 4.35 -1.82 0.92
C THR A 12 5.42 -0.73 0.98
N GLY A 13 5.56 -0.04 2.10
CA GLY A 13 6.58 0.99 2.20
C GLY A 13 6.79 1.53 3.61
N HIS A 14 7.80 2.39 3.73
CA HIS A 14 8.14 3.03 5.00
C HIS A 14 7.04 3.97 5.51
N ARG A 15 6.89 4.01 6.84
CA ARG A 15 5.93 4.89 7.52
C ARG A 15 6.32 6.36 7.53
N VAL A 16 7.59 6.64 7.23
CA VAL A 16 8.14 7.99 7.09
C VAL A 16 8.74 8.05 5.70
N ILE A 17 8.29 9.02 4.91
CA ILE A 17 8.85 9.32 3.60
C ILE A 17 10.04 10.25 3.80
N GLU A 18 11.19 9.91 3.22
CA GLU A 18 12.37 10.77 3.32
C GLU A 18 12.17 12.09 2.57
N GLU A 19 12.71 13.17 3.12
CA GLU A 19 12.49 14.53 2.62
C GLU A 19 12.91 14.67 1.15
N ALA A 20 14.08 14.13 0.80
CA ALA A 20 14.61 14.13 -0.56
C ALA A 20 13.66 13.48 -1.59
N HIS A 21 12.81 12.56 -1.14
CA HIS A 21 11.89 11.82 -2.00
C HIS A 21 10.50 12.44 -2.08
N ARG A 22 10.14 13.40 -1.20
CA ARG A 22 8.76 13.93 -1.10
C ARG A 22 8.25 14.58 -2.38
N ALA A 23 9.14 15.20 -3.16
CA ALA A 23 8.77 15.84 -4.42
C ALA A 23 8.55 14.84 -5.56
N GLN A 24 9.41 13.82 -5.65
CA GLN A 24 9.42 12.88 -6.79
C GLN A 24 8.51 11.66 -6.57
N LEU A 25 8.45 11.13 -5.35
CA LEU A 25 7.76 9.88 -5.04
C LEU A 25 6.25 9.90 -5.39
N PRO A 26 5.47 10.96 -5.10
CA PRO A 26 4.07 10.99 -5.47
C PRO A 26 3.83 10.88 -6.97
N PHE A 27 4.64 11.60 -7.78
CA PHE A 27 4.54 11.56 -9.24
C PHE A 27 4.91 10.18 -9.79
N LEU A 28 6.00 9.60 -9.28
CA LEU A 28 6.44 8.27 -9.68
C LEU A 28 5.41 7.20 -9.32
N LEU A 29 4.81 7.29 -8.13
CA LEU A 29 3.76 6.39 -7.68
C LEU A 29 2.52 6.50 -8.56
N GLU A 30 2.03 7.71 -8.85
CA GLU A 30 0.87 7.90 -9.72
C GLU A 30 1.12 7.32 -11.12
N ARG A 31 2.28 7.62 -11.72
CA ARG A 31 2.68 7.07 -13.02
C ARG A 31 2.66 5.54 -13.01
N THR A 32 3.24 4.93 -11.97
CA THR A 32 3.28 3.48 -11.79
C THR A 32 1.87 2.89 -11.69
N ILE A 33 0.97 3.53 -10.93
CA ILE A 33 -0.42 3.07 -10.81
C ILE A 33 -1.11 3.16 -12.18
N ARG A 34 -0.94 4.24 -12.94
CA ARG A 34 -1.50 4.37 -14.29
C ARG A 34 -0.98 3.29 -15.25
N GLU A 35 0.32 3.01 -15.24
CA GLU A 35 0.91 1.91 -16.02
C GLU A 35 0.29 0.56 -15.68
N LEU A 36 0.07 0.29 -14.39
CA LEU A 36 -0.61 -0.93 -13.94
C LEU A 36 -2.08 -0.98 -14.38
N ILE A 37 -2.79 0.15 -14.37
CA ILE A 37 -4.16 0.23 -14.88
C ILE A 37 -4.20 -0.16 -16.37
N PHE A 38 -3.26 0.34 -17.19
CA PHE A 38 -3.14 -0.05 -18.60
C PHE A 38 -2.77 -1.53 -18.80
N GLN A 39 -2.21 -2.19 -17.78
CA GLN A 39 -1.93 -3.62 -17.75
C GLN A 39 -3.07 -4.44 -17.13
N GLU A 40 -4.29 -3.87 -17.08
CA GLU A 40 -5.51 -4.51 -16.55
C GLU A 40 -5.47 -4.79 -15.03
N TYR A 41 -4.65 -4.07 -14.25
CA TYR A 41 -4.75 -4.08 -12.79
C TYR A 41 -5.78 -3.04 -12.34
N TYR A 42 -6.87 -3.51 -11.72
CA TYR A 42 -7.96 -2.65 -11.24
C TYR A 42 -8.26 -2.81 -9.74
N ILE A 43 -7.54 -3.70 -9.05
CA ILE A 43 -7.62 -3.86 -7.59
C ILE A 43 -6.28 -3.44 -6.99
N PHE A 44 -6.33 -2.52 -6.04
CA PHE A 44 -5.17 -2.01 -5.35
C PHE A 44 -5.33 -2.21 -3.84
N ALA A 45 -4.38 -2.88 -3.21
CA ALA A 45 -4.42 -3.26 -1.80
C ALA A 45 -3.37 -2.49 -0.99
N ALA A 46 -3.82 -1.76 0.04
CA ALA A 46 -2.96 -1.03 0.97
C ALA A 46 -3.17 -1.51 2.40
N GLY A 47 -2.12 -1.47 3.21
CA GLY A 47 -2.19 -1.93 4.60
C GLY A 47 -2.60 -0.88 5.63
N GLY A 48 -3.04 0.29 5.15
CA GLY A 48 -3.57 1.37 5.97
C GLY A 48 -2.59 1.96 6.99
N ALA A 49 -1.28 1.74 6.87
CA ALA A 49 -0.31 2.42 7.74
C ALA A 49 -0.06 3.87 7.30
N LEU A 50 0.56 4.66 8.19
CA LEU A 50 1.13 5.97 7.85
C LEU A 50 2.18 5.88 6.74
N GLY A 51 2.55 7.02 6.17
CA GLY A 51 3.59 7.12 5.16
C GLY A 51 3.14 6.55 3.81
N PHE A 52 3.91 5.61 3.27
CA PHE A 52 3.70 5.13 1.91
C PHE A 52 2.34 4.44 1.70
N ASP A 53 1.88 3.62 2.64
CA ASP A 53 0.55 2.98 2.57
C ASP A 53 -0.57 4.03 2.43
N THR A 54 -0.47 5.14 3.18
CA THR A 54 -1.44 6.25 3.12
C THR A 54 -1.36 6.98 1.78
N MET A 55 -0.15 7.29 1.32
CA MET A 55 0.08 7.96 0.03
C MET A 55 -0.45 7.14 -1.14
N ALA A 56 -0.20 5.83 -1.15
CA ALA A 56 -0.67 4.92 -2.19
C ALA A 56 -2.19 4.78 -2.20
N ALA A 57 -2.82 4.68 -1.03
CA ALA A 57 -4.27 4.61 -0.94
C ALA A 57 -4.94 5.88 -1.49
N GLU A 58 -4.41 7.06 -1.17
CA GLU A 58 -4.94 8.32 -1.68
C GLU A 58 -4.72 8.49 -3.19
N ALA A 59 -3.56 8.08 -3.71
CA ALA A 59 -3.30 8.11 -5.15
C ALA A 59 -4.30 7.24 -5.91
N VAL A 60 -4.63 6.05 -5.41
CA VAL A 60 -5.66 5.18 -6.00
C VAL A 60 -7.05 5.83 -5.93
N LEU A 61 -7.40 6.46 -4.80
CA LEU A 61 -8.70 7.13 -4.65
C LEU A 61 -8.83 8.32 -5.60
N ALA A 62 -7.78 9.12 -5.78
CA ALA A 62 -7.76 10.21 -6.75
C ALA A 62 -7.93 9.67 -8.19
N LEU A 63 -7.17 8.64 -8.56
CA LEU A 63 -7.28 8.01 -9.88
C LEU A 63 -8.63 7.34 -10.13
N LYS A 64 -9.34 6.93 -9.07
CA LYS A 64 -10.69 6.38 -9.20
C LYS A 64 -11.70 7.40 -9.73
N GLU A 65 -11.46 8.71 -9.56
CA GLU A 65 -12.30 9.75 -10.17
C GLU A 65 -12.22 9.71 -11.71
N GLU A 66 -11.04 9.38 -12.25
CA GLU A 66 -10.81 9.20 -13.69
C GLU A 66 -11.16 7.79 -14.18
N PHE A 67 -10.93 6.78 -13.32
CA PHE A 67 -11.15 5.36 -13.61
C PHE A 67 -12.13 4.75 -12.59
N PRO A 68 -13.46 4.91 -12.76
CA PRO A 68 -14.44 4.51 -11.75
C PRO A 68 -14.48 3.01 -11.42
N HIS A 69 -13.88 2.17 -12.28
CA HIS A 69 -13.80 0.72 -12.09
C HIS A 69 -12.71 0.30 -11.09
N LEU A 70 -11.81 1.21 -10.69
CA LEU A 70 -10.77 0.90 -9.72
C LEU A 70 -11.34 0.59 -8.33
N ARG A 71 -10.69 -0.35 -7.66
CA ARG A 71 -11.04 -0.78 -6.30
C ARG A 71 -9.85 -0.63 -5.37
N LEU A 72 -9.99 0.21 -4.37
CA LEU A 72 -9.09 0.24 -3.22
C LEU A 72 -9.57 -0.77 -2.17
N VAL A 73 -8.69 -1.67 -1.75
CA VAL A 73 -8.88 -2.55 -0.59
C VAL A 73 -7.91 -2.12 0.50
N VAL A 74 -8.44 -1.84 1.69
CA VAL A 74 -7.61 -1.52 2.86
C VAL A 74 -7.59 -2.71 3.82
N VAL A 75 -6.40 -3.23 4.11
CA VAL A 75 -6.21 -4.35 5.06
C VAL A 75 -5.56 -3.82 6.34
N ALA A 76 -6.36 -3.68 7.38
CA ALA A 76 -5.89 -3.31 8.71
C ALA A 76 -5.49 -4.58 9.52
N PRO A 77 -4.36 -4.55 10.25
CA PRO A 77 -3.91 -5.66 11.07
C PRO A 77 -4.80 -5.86 12.30
N TYR A 78 -5.33 -4.78 12.88
CA TYR A 78 -6.28 -4.81 13.99
C TYR A 78 -7.09 -3.50 14.08
N ALA A 79 -8.19 -3.51 14.83
CA ALA A 79 -9.13 -2.39 14.85
C ALA A 79 -8.53 -1.07 15.37
N GLY A 80 -7.67 -1.13 16.39
CA GLY A 80 -7.04 0.05 17.01
C GLY A 80 -5.73 0.51 16.37
N GLN A 81 -5.48 0.21 15.08
CA GLN A 81 -4.21 0.55 14.42
C GLN A 81 -3.90 2.06 14.47
N ALA A 82 -4.95 2.90 14.38
CA ALA A 82 -4.83 4.34 14.30
C ALA A 82 -4.91 5.05 15.67
N ASP A 83 -5.22 4.34 16.76
CA ASP A 83 -5.53 4.93 18.07
C ASP A 83 -4.40 5.80 18.62
N GLY A 84 -3.15 5.41 18.34
CA GLY A 84 -1.95 6.12 18.78
C GLY A 84 -1.49 7.26 17.86
N TRP A 85 -2.18 7.52 16.74
CA TRP A 85 -1.78 8.56 15.80
C TRP A 85 -2.30 9.94 16.20
N ASN A 86 -1.72 11.01 15.65
CA ASN A 86 -2.26 12.35 15.84
C ASN A 86 -3.65 12.48 15.17
N ARG A 87 -4.41 13.51 15.56
CA ARG A 87 -5.79 13.68 15.09
C ARG A 87 -5.89 13.82 13.57
N THR A 88 -4.94 14.50 12.94
CA THR A 88 -4.91 14.69 11.48
C THR A 88 -4.78 13.37 10.76
N ASP A 89 -3.86 12.52 11.20
CA ASP A 89 -3.62 11.20 10.62
C ASP A 89 -4.78 10.23 10.87
N GLN A 90 -5.41 10.28 12.06
CA GLN A 90 -6.63 9.53 12.34
C GLN A 90 -7.77 9.92 11.37
N MET A 91 -7.99 11.22 11.16
CA MET A 91 -9.01 11.69 10.22
C MET A 91 -8.69 11.29 8.78
N ARG A 92 -7.41 11.33 8.39
CA ARG A 92 -6.96 10.89 7.06
C ARG A 92 -7.23 9.40 6.84
N TYR A 93 -6.88 8.57 7.83
CA TYR A 93 -7.16 7.13 7.80
C TYR A 93 -8.65 6.82 7.68
N GLU A 94 -9.50 7.47 8.48
CA GLU A 94 -10.95 7.24 8.41
C GLU A 94 -11.56 7.69 7.09
N ARG A 95 -11.07 8.78 6.48
CA ARG A 95 -11.48 9.19 5.13
C ARG A 95 -11.13 8.13 4.09
N ILE A 96 -9.89 7.62 4.12
CA ILE A 96 -9.45 6.56 3.21
C ILE A 96 -10.29 5.30 3.41
N ARG A 97 -10.50 4.88 4.67
CA ARG A 97 -11.33 3.74 5.02
C ARG A 97 -12.77 3.88 4.51
N ALA A 98 -13.38 5.05 4.70
CA ALA A 98 -14.75 5.30 4.26
C ALA A 98 -14.89 5.34 2.72
N ALA A 99 -13.85 5.78 2.01
CA ALA A 99 -13.83 5.82 0.55
C ALA A 99 -13.36 4.51 -0.10
N ALA A 100 -12.75 3.60 0.66
CA ALA A 100 -12.28 2.31 0.18
C ALA A 100 -13.44 1.45 -0.33
N SER A 101 -13.16 0.63 -1.34
CA SER A 101 -14.14 -0.29 -1.92
C SER A 101 -14.33 -1.55 -1.09
N ASP A 102 -13.35 -1.89 -0.25
CA ASP A 102 -13.42 -2.93 0.77
C ASP A 102 -12.47 -2.57 1.92
N TYR A 103 -12.83 -2.95 3.15
CA TYR A 103 -12.03 -2.78 4.35
C TYR A 103 -12.00 -4.07 5.14
N ARG A 104 -10.81 -4.62 5.34
CA ARG A 104 -10.58 -5.88 6.06
C ARG A 104 -9.81 -5.61 7.33
N CYS A 105 -10.38 -5.98 8.47
CA CYS A 105 -9.70 -5.93 9.75
C CYS A 105 -9.41 -7.35 10.22
N LEU A 106 -8.12 -7.72 10.36
CA LEU A 106 -7.72 -9.10 10.62
C LEU A 106 -7.85 -9.54 12.08
N ALA A 107 -7.95 -8.58 13.01
CA ALA A 107 -8.05 -8.85 14.44
C ALA A 107 -8.79 -7.74 15.18
N ALA A 108 -9.46 -8.07 16.29
CA ALA A 108 -10.09 -7.06 17.15
C ALA A 108 -9.06 -6.24 17.94
N SER A 109 -7.91 -6.84 18.27
CA SER A 109 -6.88 -6.24 19.12
C SER A 109 -5.46 -6.56 18.62
N TYR A 110 -4.48 -5.83 19.13
CA TYR A 110 -3.08 -6.03 18.79
C TYR A 110 -2.59 -7.41 19.23
N SER A 111 -1.85 -8.09 18.34
CA SER A 111 -1.03 -9.25 18.66
C SER A 111 0.37 -9.07 18.08
N ARG A 112 1.35 -9.83 18.58
CA ARG A 112 2.74 -9.72 18.09
C ARG A 112 2.87 -10.01 16.58
N ASP A 113 1.97 -10.82 16.04
CA ASP A 113 1.98 -11.30 14.66
C ASP A 113 0.98 -10.58 13.73
N CYS A 114 0.10 -9.71 14.23
CA CYS A 114 -0.98 -9.10 13.42
C CYS A 114 -0.45 -8.28 12.24
N MET A 115 0.66 -7.56 12.44
CA MET A 115 1.32 -6.80 11.36
C MET A 115 1.85 -7.71 10.26
N ARG A 116 2.47 -8.84 10.65
CA ARG A 116 2.99 -9.83 9.71
C ARG A 116 1.85 -10.47 8.93
N ARG A 117 0.79 -10.92 9.62
CA ARG A 117 -0.40 -11.49 8.98
C ARG A 117 -1.05 -10.55 7.98
N ARG A 118 -1.14 -9.25 8.32
CA ARG A 118 -1.60 -8.23 7.38
C ARG A 118 -0.74 -8.15 6.14
N ASN A 119 0.58 -8.18 6.28
CA ASN A 119 1.49 -8.12 5.13
C ASN A 119 1.41 -9.39 4.28
N LEU A 120 1.19 -10.57 4.89
CA LEU A 120 0.94 -11.81 4.17
C LEU A 120 -0.34 -11.72 3.33
N GLU A 121 -1.46 -11.29 3.93
CA GLU A 121 -2.74 -11.11 3.22
C GLU A 121 -2.58 -10.20 1.98
N LEU A 122 -1.87 -9.08 2.12
CA LEU A 122 -1.60 -8.16 1.00
C LEU A 122 -0.84 -8.84 -0.15
N VAL A 123 0.14 -9.69 0.17
CA VAL A 123 0.94 -10.37 -0.83
C VAL A 123 0.19 -11.54 -1.46
N GLU A 124 -0.46 -12.39 -0.65
CA GLU A 124 -1.18 -13.58 -1.12
C GLU A 124 -2.33 -13.22 -2.08
N MET A 125 -2.96 -12.06 -1.88
CA MET A 125 -4.04 -11.59 -2.75
C MET A 125 -3.56 -10.89 -4.03
N SER A 126 -2.26 -10.68 -4.21
CA SER A 126 -1.71 -9.82 -5.27
C SER A 126 -0.81 -10.59 -6.25
N ALA A 127 -0.69 -10.07 -7.47
CA ALA A 127 0.29 -10.51 -8.47
C ALA A 127 1.45 -9.51 -8.63
N VAL A 128 1.24 -8.24 -8.24
CA VAL A 128 2.26 -7.19 -8.26
C VAL A 128 2.41 -6.58 -6.87
N CYS A 129 3.65 -6.23 -6.50
CA CYS A 129 3.97 -5.48 -5.31
C CYS A 129 4.75 -4.21 -5.67
N VAL A 130 4.10 -3.05 -5.55
CA VAL A 130 4.76 -1.74 -5.65
C VAL A 130 5.33 -1.39 -4.28
N SER A 131 6.64 -1.15 -4.21
CA SER A 131 7.34 -0.99 -2.95
C SER A 131 8.15 0.30 -2.83
N TYR A 132 8.13 0.90 -1.64
CA TYR A 132 9.04 1.98 -1.25
C TYR A 132 9.89 1.53 -0.06
N CYS A 133 11.05 0.92 -0.37
CA CYS A 133 11.92 0.28 0.61
C CYS A 133 13.36 0.79 0.50
N LEU A 134 13.75 1.67 1.42
CA LEU A 134 15.10 2.24 1.50
C LEU A 134 16.08 1.48 2.42
N ARG A 135 15.59 0.52 3.21
CA ARG A 135 16.38 -0.12 4.29
C ARG A 135 16.17 -1.62 4.29
N GLU A 136 17.26 -2.36 4.24
CA GLU A 136 17.28 -3.82 4.22
C GLU A 136 16.69 -4.47 5.49
N TYR A 137 16.85 -3.83 6.65
CA TYR A 137 16.32 -4.31 7.92
C TYR A 137 15.04 -3.57 8.32
N SER A 138 13.93 -3.93 7.69
CA SER A 138 12.62 -3.31 7.94
C SER A 138 11.45 -4.28 7.71
N GLY A 139 10.28 -3.96 8.28
CA GLY A 139 9.05 -4.71 7.97
C GLY A 139 8.68 -4.63 6.48
N THR A 140 9.03 -3.54 5.80
CA THR A 140 8.89 -3.38 4.35
C THR A 140 9.77 -4.37 3.61
N ALA A 141 11.07 -4.45 3.93
CA ALA A 141 12.00 -5.38 3.30
C ALA A 141 11.58 -6.84 3.50
N GLN A 142 11.08 -7.19 4.69
CA GLN A 142 10.51 -8.52 4.94
C GLN A 142 9.31 -8.82 4.04
N THR A 143 8.46 -7.82 3.79
CA THR A 143 7.28 -7.95 2.91
C THR A 143 7.68 -8.09 1.45
N VAL A 144 8.65 -7.31 0.98
CA VAL A 144 9.23 -7.44 -0.37
C VAL A 144 9.86 -8.83 -0.55
N GLY A 145 10.62 -9.31 0.44
CA GLY A 145 11.19 -10.65 0.43
C GLY A 145 10.13 -11.75 0.41
N PHE A 146 8.99 -11.55 1.06
CA PHE A 146 7.86 -12.50 0.96
C PHE A 146 7.20 -12.44 -0.42
N ALA A 147 6.95 -11.25 -0.96
CA ALA A 147 6.38 -11.07 -2.30
C ALA A 147 7.22 -11.74 -3.39
N LEU A 148 8.56 -11.63 -3.30
CA LEU A 148 9.48 -12.34 -4.18
C LEU A 148 9.33 -13.87 -4.08
N ARG A 149 9.21 -14.41 -2.86
CA ARG A 149 9.02 -15.86 -2.64
C ARG A 149 7.69 -16.37 -3.18
N GLU A 150 6.63 -15.55 -3.08
CA GLU A 150 5.30 -15.87 -3.61
C GLU A 150 5.15 -15.62 -5.12
N GLY A 151 6.24 -15.19 -5.78
CA GLY A 151 6.31 -15.01 -7.23
C GLY A 151 5.63 -13.75 -7.74
N LEU A 152 5.46 -12.72 -6.90
CA LEU A 152 4.94 -11.42 -7.34
C LEU A 152 6.00 -10.68 -8.16
N GLN A 153 5.56 -9.96 -9.18
CA GLN A 153 6.38 -8.94 -9.82
C GLN A 153 6.58 -7.78 -8.84
N ILE A 154 7.84 -7.41 -8.60
CA ILE A 154 8.18 -6.29 -7.71
C ILE A 154 8.47 -5.04 -8.55
N ILE A 155 7.88 -3.91 -8.13
CA ILE A 155 8.18 -2.59 -8.68
C ILE A 155 8.80 -1.76 -7.55
N PRO A 156 10.14 -1.69 -7.44
CA PRO A 156 10.82 -0.94 -6.39
C PRO A 156 10.92 0.54 -6.78
N LEU A 157 10.10 1.39 -6.16
CA LEU A 157 10.11 2.84 -6.45
C LEU A 157 11.37 3.51 -5.93
N ALA A 158 11.92 3.04 -4.82
CA ALA A 158 13.12 3.62 -4.21
C ALA A 158 14.34 3.62 -5.16
N GLU A 159 14.45 2.62 -6.04
CA GLU A 159 15.55 2.49 -7.00
C GLU A 159 15.43 3.45 -8.19
N GLN A 160 14.27 4.09 -8.36
CA GLN A 160 13.98 5.02 -9.45
C GLN A 160 14.02 6.49 -9.01
N LEU A 161 14.25 6.73 -7.71
CA LEU A 161 14.37 8.06 -7.16
C LEU A 161 15.84 8.49 -7.23
N THR A 162 16.08 9.69 -7.73
CA THR A 162 17.41 10.29 -7.64
C THR A 162 17.58 10.96 -6.29
N ALA A 163 18.81 10.98 -5.75
CA ALA A 163 19.12 11.92 -4.70
C ALA A 163 18.93 13.34 -5.26
N ALA A 164 18.28 14.22 -4.50
CA ALA A 164 18.28 15.63 -4.82
C ALA A 164 19.73 16.14 -4.67
N ASP A 165 20.29 16.68 -5.75
CA ASP A 165 21.61 17.33 -5.78
C ASP A 165 21.69 18.53 -4.82
#